data_AF-A0A4S4KQK5-F1
#
_entry.id   AF-A0A4S4KQK5-F1
#
_cell.length_a   1.000
_cell.length_b   1.000
_cell.length_c   1.000
_cell.angle_alpha   90.00
_cell.angle_beta   90.00
_cell.angle_gamma   90.00
#
_symmetry.space_group_name_H-M   'P 1'
#
loop_
_entity.id
_entity.type
_entity.pdbx_description
1 polymer ?
#
loop_
_entity_poly.entity_id
_entity_poly.type
_entity_poly.pdbx_seq_one_letter_code
_entity_poly.pdbx_strand_id
1 'polypeptide(L)'
;MTVSPGTRRALLDVALFVASQAALFYTLRWVLDAYTPGGEKKDVTKSMEALKKLGHKHLKLDEYERQIASEVIHPDDIDVHFSDIGGLDPIISSLRESVIYPLQYPHLFTSSSLLGAPKGVLLFGPPGCGKTMLAKALAKESRATFINIAASVLTNKWYGESNKLVAGLFSLARKTQPSIVFIDEIDSFLRERTKGDHEVTGMMKAEFMTLWDGLLSSTDRILVLGATNRPNDIDSAILRRMPKRFSVGLPDLDQRLKILTLVTSLHYSSPPSGLTLSQVA
;
A
#
# COMPACT_ATOMS: atom_id res chain seq x y z
N MET A 1 -33.86 60.83 -12.08
CA MET A 1 -33.43 60.46 -13.44
C MET A 1 -34.18 59.19 -13.86
N THR A 2 -35.24 59.34 -14.65
CA THR A 2 -36.11 58.25 -15.10
C THR A 2 -35.47 57.54 -16.29
N VAL A 3 -34.84 56.39 -16.05
CA VAL A 3 -34.20 55.56 -17.08
C VAL A 3 -35.22 55.16 -18.15
N SER A 4 -34.90 55.42 -19.43
CA SER A 4 -35.81 55.15 -20.55
C SER A 4 -36.18 53.65 -20.63
N PRO A 5 -37.41 53.31 -21.06
CA PRO A 5 -37.87 51.92 -21.13
C PRO A 5 -37.01 51.04 -22.07
N GLY A 6 -36.34 51.63 -23.06
CA GLY A 6 -35.41 50.90 -23.95
C GLY A 6 -34.10 50.51 -23.26
N THR A 7 -33.58 51.37 -22.38
CA THR A 7 -32.31 51.12 -21.66
C THR A 7 -32.48 50.02 -20.61
N ARG A 8 -33.66 49.87 -20.01
CA ARG A 8 -33.97 48.78 -19.07
C ARG A 8 -34.03 47.41 -19.75
N ARG A 9 -34.56 47.35 -20.98
CA ARG A 9 -34.58 46.10 -21.77
C ARG A 9 -33.17 45.68 -22.19
N ALA A 10 -32.36 46.62 -22.68
CA ALA A 10 -30.96 46.34 -23.02
C ALA A 10 -30.14 45.85 -21.81
N LEU A 11 -30.35 46.43 -20.63
CA LEU A 11 -29.71 45.97 -19.38
C LEU A 11 -30.14 44.56 -18.98
N LEU A 12 -31.42 44.22 -19.15
CA LEU A 12 -31.94 42.88 -18.90
C LEU A 12 -31.36 41.86 -19.89
N ASP A 13 -31.26 42.19 -21.17
CA ASP A 13 -30.71 41.30 -22.19
C ASP A 13 -29.21 41.04 -21.97
N VAL A 14 -28.45 42.06 -21.60
CA VAL A 14 -27.03 41.92 -21.24
C VAL A 14 -26.87 41.09 -19.96
N ALA A 15 -27.70 41.32 -18.94
CA ALA A 15 -27.67 40.54 -17.71
C ALA A 15 -28.02 39.06 -17.96
N LEU A 16 -29.02 38.79 -18.80
CA LEU A 16 -29.42 37.45 -19.18
C LEU A 16 -28.32 36.73 -19.96
N PHE A 17 -27.63 37.44 -20.86
CA PHE A 17 -26.50 36.90 -21.62
C PHE A 17 -25.33 36.53 -20.70
N VAL A 18 -24.95 37.41 -19.76
CA VAL A 18 -23.88 37.14 -18.79
C VAL A 18 -24.26 35.97 -17.87
N ALA A 19 -25.51 35.93 -17.40
CA ALA A 19 -26.01 34.83 -16.58
C ALA A 19 -26.00 33.49 -17.32
N SER A 20 -26.37 33.48 -18.61
CA SER A 20 -26.33 32.29 -19.46
C SER A 20 -24.91 31.79 -19.68
N GLN A 21 -23.93 32.68 -19.91
CA GLN A 21 -22.53 32.30 -20.07
C GLN A 21 -21.93 31.77 -18.76
N ALA A 22 -22.27 32.38 -17.63
CA ALA A 22 -21.88 31.89 -16.32
C ALA A 22 -22.48 30.49 -16.05
N ALA A 23 -23.77 30.32 -16.30
CA ALA A 23 -24.44 29.03 -16.16
C ALA A 23 -23.77 27.95 -17.03
N LEU A 24 -23.51 28.26 -18.31
CA LEU A 24 -22.83 27.35 -19.23
C LEU A 24 -21.43 26.97 -18.72
N PHE A 25 -20.64 27.93 -18.25
CA PHE A 25 -19.32 27.70 -17.69
C PHE A 25 -19.36 26.79 -16.45
N TYR A 26 -20.28 27.04 -15.52
CA TYR A 26 -20.43 26.20 -14.34
C TYR A 26 -20.94 24.79 -14.66
N THR A 27 -21.88 24.65 -15.61
CA THR A 27 -22.35 23.33 -16.05
C THR A 27 -21.26 22.55 -16.78
N LEU A 28 -20.46 23.21 -17.62
CA LEU A 28 -19.38 22.57 -18.36
C LEU A 28 -18.27 22.13 -17.40
N ARG A 29 -17.91 22.97 -16.42
CA ARG A 29 -16.95 22.62 -15.38
C ARG A 29 -17.44 21.44 -14.54
N TRP A 30 -18.73 21.41 -14.16
CA TRP A 30 -19.31 20.29 -13.41
C TRP A 30 -19.29 18.98 -14.21
N VAL A 31 -19.62 19.02 -15.50
CA VAL A 31 -19.56 17.84 -16.39
C VAL A 31 -18.12 17.37 -16.59
N LEU A 32 -17.18 18.29 -16.79
CA LEU A 32 -15.75 17.97 -16.92
C LEU A 32 -15.19 17.36 -15.63
N ASP A 33 -15.55 17.89 -14.46
CA ASP A 33 -15.16 17.32 -13.16
C ASP A 33 -15.82 15.95 -12.91
N ALA A 34 -16.99 15.67 -13.50
CA ALA A 34 -17.66 14.37 -13.44
C ALA A 34 -17.06 13.33 -14.41
N TYR A 35 -16.51 13.76 -15.56
CA TYR A 35 -15.92 12.89 -16.58
C TYR A 35 -14.42 12.67 -16.43
N THR A 36 -13.71 13.57 -15.76
CA THR A 36 -12.31 13.35 -15.38
C THR A 36 -12.30 12.45 -14.16
N PRO A 37 -11.59 11.30 -14.15
CA PRO A 37 -11.54 10.45 -12.97
C PRO A 37 -10.81 11.21 -11.85
N GLY A 38 -11.59 11.86 -10.98
CA GLY A 38 -11.10 12.64 -9.83
C GLY A 38 -10.41 11.80 -8.73
N GLY A 39 -10.09 10.54 -9.00
CA GLY A 39 -9.29 9.67 -8.13
C GLY A 39 -7.84 10.14 -8.03
N GLU A 40 -7.18 10.40 -9.16
CA GLU A 40 -5.74 10.70 -9.17
C GLU A 40 -5.38 11.96 -8.37
N LYS A 41 -6.20 13.03 -8.42
CA LYS A 41 -5.92 14.25 -7.65
C LYS A 41 -6.13 14.07 -6.15
N LYS A 42 -7.11 13.27 -5.72
CA LYS A 42 -7.40 13.03 -4.30
C LYS A 42 -6.34 12.13 -3.67
N ASP A 43 -5.95 11.06 -4.36
CA ASP A 43 -4.95 10.11 -3.86
C ASP A 43 -3.58 10.79 -3.73
N VAL A 44 -3.14 11.56 -4.74
CA VAL A 44 -1.87 12.30 -4.68
C VAL A 44 -1.84 13.32 -3.53
N THR A 45 -2.94 14.05 -3.27
CA THR A 45 -2.99 14.97 -2.11
C THR A 45 -2.91 14.25 -0.77
N LYS A 46 -3.60 13.12 -0.61
CA LYS A 46 -3.56 12.32 0.63
C LYS A 46 -2.16 11.78 0.88
N SER A 47 -1.51 11.23 -0.14
CA SER A 47 -0.18 10.66 0.03
C SER A 47 0.91 11.73 0.20
N MET A 48 0.75 12.92 -0.40
CA MET A 48 1.58 14.09 -0.09
C MET A 48 1.38 14.59 1.35
N GLU A 49 0.16 14.45 1.90
CA GLU A 49 -0.13 14.77 3.29
C GLU A 49 0.47 13.72 4.24
N ALA A 50 0.39 12.43 3.90
CA ALA A 50 1.06 11.34 4.62
C ALA A 50 2.58 11.58 4.73
N LEU A 51 3.22 12.01 3.64
CA LEU A 51 4.64 12.37 3.63
C LEU A 51 4.95 13.62 4.47
N LYS A 52 4.04 14.60 4.53
CA LYS A 52 4.18 15.77 5.41
C LYS A 52 4.00 15.42 6.89
N LYS A 53 3.07 14.50 7.21
CA LYS A 53 2.80 14.00 8.56
C LYS A 53 3.99 13.23 9.15
N LEU A 54 4.78 12.56 8.30
CA LEU A 54 6.05 11.91 8.69
C LEU A 54 7.18 12.89 9.10
N GLY A 55 6.93 14.20 9.17
CA GLY A 55 7.90 15.18 9.68
C GLY A 55 8.91 15.68 8.65
N HIS A 56 8.78 15.26 7.39
CA HIS A 56 9.73 15.61 6.33
C HIS A 56 9.29 16.84 5.53
N LYS A 57 9.21 18.00 6.18
CA LYS A 57 8.73 19.27 5.60
C LYS A 57 9.53 19.78 4.38
N HIS A 58 10.69 19.20 4.06
CA HIS A 58 11.56 19.59 2.94
C HIS A 58 12.13 18.41 2.13
N LEU A 59 11.39 17.31 1.95
CA LEU A 59 11.83 16.28 1.00
C LEU A 59 11.69 16.78 -0.44
N LYS A 60 12.82 17.04 -1.10
CA LYS A 60 12.86 17.14 -2.56
C LYS A 60 12.64 15.75 -3.12
N LEU A 61 11.43 15.51 -3.58
CA LEU A 61 11.06 14.29 -4.28
C LEU A 61 11.41 14.42 -5.75
N ASP A 62 12.15 13.43 -6.23
CA ASP A 62 12.40 13.21 -7.65
C ASP A 62 11.08 12.88 -8.38
N GLU A 63 11.07 12.97 -9.71
CA GLU A 63 9.88 12.69 -10.53
C GLU A 63 9.33 11.28 -10.25
N TYR A 64 10.23 10.28 -10.21
CA TYR A 64 9.90 8.89 -9.93
C TYR A 64 9.43 8.68 -8.47
N GLU A 65 10.02 9.40 -7.52
CA GLU A 65 9.61 9.35 -6.12
C GLU A 65 8.22 9.95 -5.90
N ARG A 66 7.85 10.99 -6.65
CA ARG A 66 6.49 11.58 -6.60
C ARG A 66 5.43 10.65 -7.14
N GLN A 67 5.77 9.85 -8.15
CA GLN A 67 4.85 8.87 -8.71
C GLN A 67 4.58 7.76 -7.68
N ILE A 68 5.64 7.26 -7.05
CA ILE A 68 5.54 6.21 -6.00
C ILE A 68 4.96 6.76 -4.70
N ALA A 69 5.12 8.06 -4.45
CA ALA A 69 4.52 8.72 -3.29
C ALA A 69 3.01 8.49 -3.21
N SER A 70 2.31 8.33 -4.35
CA SER A 70 0.87 8.01 -4.35
C SER A 70 0.54 6.69 -3.66
N GLU A 71 1.45 5.72 -3.69
CA GLU A 71 1.31 4.38 -3.09
C GLU A 71 1.74 4.32 -1.61
N VAL A 72 2.19 5.45 -1.05
CA VAL A 72 2.62 5.56 0.34
C VAL A 72 1.41 5.78 1.25
N ILE A 73 1.30 4.94 2.27
CA ILE A 73 0.26 4.98 3.29
C ILE A 73 0.93 5.25 4.65
N HIS A 74 0.44 6.26 5.37
CA HIS A 74 0.87 6.54 6.72
C HIS A 74 0.38 5.44 7.68
N PRO A 75 1.17 5.03 8.69
CA PRO A 75 0.70 4.05 9.67
C PRO A 75 -0.61 4.46 10.38
N ASP A 76 -0.85 5.75 10.57
CA ASP A 76 -2.09 6.26 11.19
C ASP A 76 -3.32 6.17 10.28
N ASP A 77 -3.12 6.12 8.96
CA ASP A 77 -4.22 5.99 7.97
C ASP A 77 -4.59 4.51 7.73
N ILE A 78 -3.88 3.57 8.34
CA ILE A 78 -4.20 2.14 8.29
C ILE A 78 -5.19 1.85 9.40
N ASP A 79 -6.40 1.37 9.09
CA ASP A 79 -7.41 1.08 10.13
C ASP A 79 -7.32 -0.34 10.70
N VAL A 80 -6.44 -1.19 10.17
CA VAL A 80 -6.35 -2.62 10.52
C VAL A 80 -5.34 -2.85 11.65
N HIS A 81 -5.76 -3.55 12.71
CA HIS A 81 -4.93 -4.02 13.81
C HIS A 81 -4.77 -5.54 13.81
N PHE A 82 -3.82 -6.06 14.61
CA PHE A 82 -3.73 -7.51 14.83
C PHE A 82 -4.94 -8.10 15.53
N SER A 83 -5.68 -7.31 16.32
CA SER A 83 -6.95 -7.72 16.93
C SER A 83 -8.02 -8.07 15.89
N ASP A 84 -7.91 -7.50 14.70
CA ASP A 84 -8.91 -7.65 13.63
C ASP A 84 -8.61 -8.90 12.77
N ILE A 85 -7.52 -9.61 13.06
CA ILE A 85 -7.07 -10.79 12.34
C ILE A 85 -7.35 -12.04 13.18
N GLY A 86 -8.34 -12.82 12.76
CA GLY A 86 -8.71 -14.05 13.44
C GLY A 86 -7.77 -15.22 13.09
N GLY A 87 -7.29 -15.91 14.13
CA GLY A 87 -6.71 -17.24 13.99
C GLY A 87 -5.24 -17.33 13.58
N LEU A 88 -4.57 -16.22 13.32
CA LEU A 88 -3.14 -16.20 12.93
C LEU A 88 -2.20 -15.94 14.12
N ASP A 89 -2.63 -16.23 15.35
CA ASP A 89 -1.90 -15.90 16.59
C ASP A 89 -0.42 -16.35 16.58
N PRO A 90 -0.06 -17.58 16.14
CA PRO A 90 1.34 -18.02 16.12
C PRO A 90 2.19 -17.24 15.12
N ILE A 91 1.60 -16.89 13.97
CA ILE A 91 2.27 -16.10 12.92
C ILE A 91 2.44 -14.66 13.40
N ILE A 92 1.41 -14.08 14.02
CA ILE A 92 1.45 -12.73 14.59
C ILE A 92 2.52 -12.63 15.67
N SER A 93 2.63 -13.61 16.58
CA SER A 93 3.68 -13.65 17.60
C SER A 93 5.07 -13.70 16.96
N SER A 94 5.26 -14.57 15.97
CA SER A 94 6.52 -14.69 15.25
C SER A 94 6.89 -13.40 14.50
N LEU A 95 5.91 -12.72 13.89
CA LEU A 95 6.10 -11.43 13.21
C LEU A 95 6.43 -10.32 14.20
N ARG A 96 5.80 -10.28 15.38
CA ARG A 96 6.14 -9.31 16.44
C ARG A 96 7.60 -9.42 16.84
N GLU A 97 8.04 -10.64 17.13
CA GLU A 97 9.43 -10.89 17.56
C GLU A 97 10.44 -10.64 16.46
N SER A 98 10.16 -11.11 15.24
CA SER A 98 11.13 -11.06 14.15
C SER A 98 11.16 -9.75 13.39
N VAL A 99 10.06 -8.99 13.34
CA VAL A 99 9.93 -7.78 12.52
C VAL A 99 9.71 -6.55 13.38
N ILE A 100 8.72 -6.57 14.27
CA ILE A 100 8.29 -5.35 14.98
C ILE A 100 9.34 -4.92 15.99
N TYR A 101 9.84 -5.84 16.82
CA TYR A 101 10.83 -5.48 17.84
C TYR A 101 12.13 -4.93 17.24
N PRO A 102 12.71 -5.53 16.18
CA PRO A 102 13.89 -4.94 15.55
C PRO A 102 13.65 -3.59 14.87
N LEU A 103 12.45 -3.34 14.34
CA LEU A 103 12.11 -2.03 13.74
C LEU A 103 11.88 -0.95 14.79
N GLN A 104 11.20 -1.28 15.88
CA GLN A 104 10.82 -0.33 16.93
C GLN A 104 11.93 -0.06 17.94
N TYR A 105 12.73 -1.08 18.28
CA TYR A 105 13.79 -1.01 19.29
C TYR A 105 15.17 -1.34 18.70
N PRO A 106 15.65 -0.62 17.67
CA PRO A 106 16.89 -0.96 16.98
C PRO A 106 18.11 -1.02 17.91
N HIS A 107 18.11 -0.22 19.00
CA HIS A 107 19.18 -0.18 19.98
C HIS A 107 19.44 -1.53 20.68
N LEU A 108 18.40 -2.36 20.87
CA LEU A 108 18.52 -3.69 21.48
C LEU A 108 19.12 -4.73 20.52
N PHE A 109 19.06 -4.47 19.21
CA PHE A 109 19.44 -5.41 18.16
C PHE A 109 20.70 -4.97 17.38
N THR A 110 21.33 -3.86 17.78
CA THR A 110 22.55 -3.30 17.15
C THR A 110 23.80 -4.17 17.34
N SER A 111 23.82 -5.02 18.36
CA SER A 111 25.02 -5.77 18.79
C SER A 111 25.39 -6.94 17.87
N SER A 112 24.48 -7.39 17.01
CA SER A 112 24.73 -8.48 16.07
C SER A 112 23.96 -8.24 14.78
N SER A 113 24.65 -8.32 13.64
CA SER A 113 24.03 -8.25 12.31
C SER A 113 22.97 -9.34 12.09
N LEU A 114 23.03 -10.44 12.85
CA LEU A 114 22.06 -11.54 12.83
C LEU A 114 20.76 -11.23 13.59
N LEU A 115 20.81 -10.24 14.48
CA LEU A 115 19.68 -9.82 15.32
C LEU A 115 18.91 -8.62 14.73
N GLY A 116 19.45 -7.99 13.68
CA GLY A 116 18.79 -6.88 13.00
C GLY A 116 17.48 -7.27 12.32
N ALA A 117 16.66 -6.26 11.98
CA ALA A 117 15.40 -6.47 11.28
C ALA A 117 15.64 -7.26 9.98
N PRO A 118 14.87 -8.33 9.71
CA PRO A 118 14.97 -9.06 8.46
C PRO A 118 14.66 -8.09 7.32
N LYS A 119 15.48 -8.12 6.28
CA LYS A 119 15.26 -7.26 5.10
C LYS A 119 14.21 -7.85 4.14
N GLY A 120 13.79 -9.10 4.38
CA GLY A 120 12.87 -9.83 3.52
C GLY A 120 11.99 -10.80 4.31
N VAL A 121 10.68 -10.67 4.12
CA VAL A 121 9.67 -11.58 4.67
C VAL A 121 8.73 -11.99 3.53
N LEU A 122 8.41 -13.29 3.45
CA LEU A 122 7.45 -13.84 2.50
C LEU A 122 6.21 -14.37 3.23
N LEU A 123 5.04 -13.88 2.87
CA LEU A 123 3.75 -14.45 3.25
C LEU A 123 3.24 -15.28 2.07
N PHE A 124 3.01 -16.57 2.28
CA PHE A 124 2.52 -17.45 1.22
C PHE A 124 1.36 -18.31 1.69
N GLY A 125 0.45 -18.66 0.78
CA GLY A 125 -0.69 -19.52 1.08
C GLY A 125 -1.89 -19.21 0.19
N PRO A 126 -3.01 -19.92 0.33
CA PRO A 126 -4.20 -19.72 -0.50
C PRO A 126 -4.73 -18.28 -0.49
N PRO A 127 -5.37 -17.83 -1.59
CA PRO A 127 -5.99 -16.52 -1.65
C PRO A 127 -7.13 -16.40 -0.62
N GLY A 128 -7.38 -15.19 -0.13
CA GLY A 128 -8.45 -14.93 0.83
C GLY A 128 -8.11 -15.20 2.30
N CYS A 129 -6.92 -15.71 2.62
CA CYS A 129 -6.50 -15.98 4.01
C CYS A 129 -5.89 -14.77 4.75
N GLY A 130 -6.13 -13.54 4.28
CA GLY A 130 -5.75 -12.32 5.02
C GLY A 130 -4.28 -11.91 4.93
N LYS A 131 -3.49 -12.38 3.96
CA LYS A 131 -2.07 -11.97 3.77
C LYS A 131 -1.89 -10.45 3.68
N THR A 132 -2.69 -9.79 2.85
CA THR A 132 -2.66 -8.32 2.67
C THR A 132 -3.15 -7.58 3.91
N MET A 133 -4.11 -8.17 4.66
CA MET A 133 -4.57 -7.62 5.93
C MET A 133 -3.48 -7.70 7.01
N LEU A 134 -2.77 -8.83 7.09
CA LEU A 134 -1.64 -9.04 7.98
C LEU A 134 -0.49 -8.08 7.68
N ALA A 135 -0.21 -7.81 6.40
CA ALA A 135 0.78 -6.82 5.99
C ALA A 135 0.43 -5.40 6.48
N LYS A 136 -0.83 -4.98 6.33
CA LYS A 136 -1.32 -3.68 6.81
C LYS A 136 -1.24 -3.58 8.33
N ALA A 137 -1.71 -4.60 9.05
CA ALA A 137 -1.62 -4.64 10.51
C ALA A 137 -0.17 -4.57 11.00
N LEU A 138 0.74 -5.29 10.33
CA LEU A 138 2.17 -5.25 10.65
C LEU A 138 2.76 -3.84 10.51
N ALA A 139 2.38 -3.10 9.46
CA ALA A 139 2.85 -1.73 9.26
C ALA A 139 2.30 -0.75 10.32
N LYS A 140 1.02 -0.88 10.68
CA LYS A 140 0.41 -0.08 11.75
C LYS A 140 1.11 -0.30 13.09
N GLU A 141 1.29 -1.55 13.47
CA GLU A 141 1.83 -1.94 14.76
C GLU A 141 3.34 -1.66 14.88
N SER A 142 4.08 -1.71 13.76
CA SER A 142 5.47 -1.29 13.70
C SER A 142 5.67 0.22 13.56
N ARG A 143 4.58 1.00 13.40
CA ARG A 143 4.61 2.44 13.06
C ARG A 143 5.55 2.74 11.89
N ALA A 144 5.57 1.83 10.92
CA ALA A 144 6.39 1.96 9.73
C ALA A 144 5.55 2.50 8.57
N THR A 145 6.17 3.34 7.75
CA THR A 145 5.58 3.80 6.49
C THR A 145 5.30 2.60 5.60
N PHE A 146 4.06 2.45 5.13
CA PHE A 146 3.66 1.33 4.28
C PHE A 146 3.65 1.77 2.82
N ILE A 147 4.45 1.11 1.97
CA ILE A 147 4.48 1.39 0.53
C ILE A 147 3.90 0.18 -0.19
N ASN A 148 2.69 0.33 -0.73
CA ASN A 148 1.98 -0.77 -1.37
C ASN A 148 2.26 -0.79 -2.88
N ILE A 149 3.12 -1.70 -3.34
CA ILE A 149 3.45 -1.81 -4.76
C ILE A 149 2.65 -2.96 -5.36
N ALA A 150 1.66 -2.62 -6.19
CA ALA A 150 1.00 -3.59 -7.05
C ALA A 150 1.90 -3.91 -8.25
N ALA A 151 2.00 -5.19 -8.62
CA ALA A 151 2.79 -5.63 -9.78
C ALA A 151 2.38 -4.92 -11.10
N SER A 152 1.11 -4.52 -11.22
CA SER A 152 0.58 -3.75 -12.37
C SER A 152 1.18 -2.35 -12.51
N VAL A 153 1.55 -1.70 -11.39
CA VAL A 153 2.19 -0.37 -11.38
C VAL A 153 3.57 -0.45 -12.02
N LEU A 154 4.25 -1.59 -11.89
CA LEU A 154 5.58 -1.83 -12.44
C LEU A 154 5.53 -2.18 -13.94
N THR A 155 4.49 -2.87 -14.42
CA THR A 155 4.46 -3.42 -15.79
C THR A 155 3.76 -2.54 -16.84
N ASN A 156 2.65 -1.89 -16.50
CA ASN A 156 1.78 -1.27 -17.52
C ASN A 156 2.09 0.19 -17.88
N LYS A 157 2.69 0.97 -16.97
CA LYS A 157 2.88 2.41 -17.17
C LYS A 157 4.27 2.80 -17.74
N TRP A 158 5.21 1.86 -17.91
CA TRP A 158 6.65 2.22 -17.90
C TRP A 158 7.53 1.46 -18.89
N TYR A 159 7.11 1.37 -20.15
CA TYR A 159 7.98 0.85 -21.20
C TYR A 159 9.17 1.82 -21.43
N GLY A 160 10.33 1.51 -20.83
CA GLY A 160 11.59 2.25 -21.03
C GLY A 160 12.24 2.88 -19.77
N GLU A 161 11.46 3.26 -18.75
CA GLU A 161 11.98 3.93 -17.52
C GLU A 161 11.78 3.13 -16.22
N SER A 162 11.30 1.90 -16.37
CA SER A 162 11.07 0.92 -15.32
C SER A 162 12.17 0.81 -14.24
N ASN A 163 13.45 0.85 -14.62
CA ASN A 163 14.56 0.70 -13.66
C ASN A 163 14.70 1.93 -12.74
N LYS A 164 14.48 3.13 -13.27
CA LYS A 164 14.58 4.38 -12.49
C LYS A 164 13.48 4.47 -11.43
N LEU A 165 12.32 3.87 -11.69
CA LEU A 165 11.25 3.75 -10.70
C LEU A 165 11.62 2.82 -9.56
N VAL A 166 12.24 1.68 -9.86
CA VAL A 166 12.72 0.78 -8.82
C VAL A 166 13.79 1.49 -7.96
N ALA A 167 14.67 2.28 -8.57
CA ALA A 167 15.58 3.18 -7.85
C ALA A 167 14.84 4.23 -7.00
N GLY A 168 13.81 4.88 -7.56
CA GLY A 168 12.94 5.82 -6.86
C GLY A 168 12.20 5.19 -5.68
N LEU A 169 11.76 3.93 -5.79
CA LEU A 169 11.08 3.18 -4.73
C LEU A 169 11.99 3.03 -3.51
N PHE A 170 13.20 2.50 -3.71
CA PHE A 170 14.15 2.31 -2.63
C PHE A 170 14.68 3.64 -2.09
N SER A 171 14.83 4.66 -2.93
CA SER A 171 15.19 6.01 -2.50
C SER A 171 14.10 6.62 -1.60
N LEU A 172 12.83 6.50 -1.98
CA LEU A 172 11.70 6.97 -1.18
C LEU A 172 11.57 6.19 0.13
N ALA A 173 11.73 4.86 0.09
CA ALA A 173 11.76 4.02 1.28
C ALA A 173 12.88 4.45 2.25
N ARG A 174 14.07 4.79 1.73
CA ARG A 174 15.18 5.32 2.54
C ARG A 174 14.87 6.67 3.17
N LYS A 175 14.16 7.53 2.46
CA LYS A 175 13.73 8.84 2.95
C LYS A 175 12.63 8.75 4.01
N THR A 176 11.86 7.67 4.04
CA THR A 176 10.67 7.49 4.89
C THR A 176 10.82 6.40 5.95
N GLN A 177 12.08 6.06 6.31
CA GLN A 177 12.38 5.03 7.31
C GLN A 177 11.82 5.38 8.71
N PRO A 178 11.29 4.41 9.47
CA PRO A 178 11.16 2.98 9.12
C PRO A 178 10.06 2.73 8.08
N SER A 179 10.32 1.85 7.12
CA SER A 179 9.39 1.59 6.01
C SER A 179 9.24 0.11 5.67
N ILE A 180 8.03 -0.30 5.31
CA ILE A 180 7.70 -1.62 4.79
C ILE A 180 7.26 -1.47 3.33
N VAL A 181 8.04 -2.06 2.41
CA VAL A 181 7.68 -2.16 1.00
C VAL A 181 6.92 -3.47 0.81
N PHE A 182 5.62 -3.37 0.58
CA PHE A 182 4.76 -4.52 0.35
C PHE A 182 4.58 -4.76 -1.15
N ILE A 183 4.81 -6.00 -1.57
CA ILE A 183 4.61 -6.45 -2.96
C ILE A 183 3.58 -7.57 -2.94
N ASP A 184 2.36 -7.25 -3.36
CA ASP A 184 1.32 -8.26 -3.55
C ASP A 184 1.53 -9.00 -4.86
N GLU A 185 1.13 -10.27 -4.89
CA GLU A 185 1.35 -11.18 -6.02
C GLU A 185 2.80 -11.14 -6.53
N ILE A 186 3.76 -11.23 -5.59
CA ILE A 186 5.19 -11.14 -5.90
C ILE A 186 5.62 -12.20 -6.92
N ASP A 187 4.92 -13.34 -6.99
CA ASP A 187 5.14 -14.33 -8.04
C ASP A 187 4.92 -13.72 -9.42
N SER A 188 3.91 -12.90 -9.66
CA SER A 188 3.69 -12.27 -10.99
C SER A 188 4.86 -11.39 -11.44
N PHE A 189 5.49 -10.69 -10.50
CA PHE A 189 6.63 -9.81 -10.78
C PHE A 189 7.96 -10.55 -10.83
N LEU A 190 8.12 -11.63 -10.06
CA LEU A 190 9.39 -12.32 -9.81
C LEU A 190 9.37 -13.81 -10.17
N ARG A 191 8.63 -14.17 -11.23
CA ARG A 191 8.68 -15.52 -11.82
C ARG A 191 10.07 -15.88 -12.34
N GLU A 192 10.40 -17.16 -12.28
CA GLU A 192 11.53 -17.74 -13.01
C GLU A 192 11.47 -17.35 -14.49
N ARG A 193 12.62 -16.96 -15.04
CA ARG A 193 12.75 -16.52 -16.43
C ARG A 193 12.29 -17.63 -17.37
N THR A 194 11.13 -17.45 -17.98
CA THR A 194 10.66 -18.32 -19.06
C THR A 194 11.09 -17.74 -20.40
N LYS A 195 11.27 -18.57 -21.44
CA LYS A 195 11.77 -18.18 -22.78
C LYS A 195 10.95 -17.12 -23.56
N GLY A 196 9.88 -16.56 -22.95
CA GLY A 196 9.05 -15.50 -23.53
C GLY A 196 8.93 -14.25 -22.66
N ASP A 197 9.72 -14.12 -21.58
CA ASP A 197 9.71 -12.91 -20.74
C ASP A 197 10.25 -11.70 -21.53
N HIS A 198 9.55 -10.57 -21.48
CA HIS A 198 10.02 -9.32 -22.07
C HIS A 198 11.34 -8.89 -21.43
N GLU A 199 12.34 -8.51 -22.25
CA GLU A 199 13.67 -8.06 -21.78
C GLU A 199 13.59 -6.93 -20.74
N VAL A 200 12.60 -6.05 -20.88
CA VAL A 200 12.32 -4.94 -19.96
C VAL A 200 12.03 -5.43 -18.54
N THR A 201 11.21 -6.47 -18.39
CA THR A 201 10.90 -7.08 -17.10
C THR A 201 12.16 -7.71 -16.50
N GLY A 202 12.99 -8.35 -17.32
CA GLY A 202 14.26 -8.94 -16.90
C GLY A 202 15.25 -7.93 -16.33
N MET A 203 15.35 -6.74 -16.93
CA MET A 203 16.20 -5.65 -16.44
C MET A 203 15.66 -5.06 -15.14
N MET A 204 14.35 -4.85 -15.03
CA MET A 204 13.73 -4.32 -13.81
C MET A 204 13.92 -5.28 -12.63
N LYS A 205 13.74 -6.59 -12.86
CA LYS A 205 14.02 -7.64 -11.86
C LYS A 205 15.46 -7.56 -11.35
N ALA A 206 16.43 -7.38 -12.26
CA ALA A 206 17.85 -7.28 -11.90
C ALA A 206 18.17 -6.02 -11.09
N GLU A 207 17.58 -4.87 -11.44
CA GLU A 207 17.74 -3.62 -10.70
C GLU A 207 17.15 -3.74 -9.29
N PHE A 208 15.94 -4.30 -9.17
CA PHE A 208 15.29 -4.54 -7.87
C PHE A 208 16.16 -5.40 -6.96
N MET A 209 16.76 -6.46 -7.52
CA MET A 209 17.66 -7.35 -6.80
C MET A 209 18.93 -6.65 -6.33
N THR A 210 19.53 -5.83 -7.19
CA THR A 210 20.75 -5.08 -6.88
C THR A 210 20.51 -4.09 -5.75
N LEU A 211 19.40 -3.35 -5.80
CA LEU A 211 19.06 -2.39 -4.75
C LEU A 211 18.66 -3.07 -3.43
N TRP A 212 17.98 -4.21 -3.50
CA TRP A 212 17.67 -5.00 -2.31
C TRP A 212 18.94 -5.57 -1.67
N ASP A 213 19.90 -6.05 -2.45
CA ASP A 213 21.22 -6.45 -1.92
C ASP A 213 21.95 -5.27 -1.27
N GLY A 214 21.80 -4.07 -1.82
CA GLY A 214 22.26 -2.83 -1.20
C GLY A 214 21.65 -2.59 0.19
N LEU A 215 20.40 -3.03 0.44
CA LEU A 215 19.78 -2.97 1.77
C LEU A 215 20.41 -3.95 2.75
N LEU A 216 20.82 -5.14 2.29
CA LEU A 216 21.43 -6.17 3.15
C LEU A 216 22.73 -5.69 3.80
N SER A 217 23.50 -4.87 3.08
CA SER A 217 24.78 -4.32 3.53
C SER A 217 24.65 -3.00 4.31
N SER A 218 23.43 -2.46 4.42
CA SER A 218 23.17 -1.16 5.02
C SER A 218 22.47 -1.28 6.38
N THR A 219 22.59 -0.23 7.20
CA THR A 219 21.84 -0.08 8.45
C THR A 219 20.39 0.40 8.22
N ASP A 220 19.92 0.39 6.96
CA ASP A 220 18.59 0.88 6.58
C ASP A 220 17.47 0.09 7.26
N ARG A 221 16.49 0.78 7.86
CA ARG A 221 15.29 0.18 8.48
C ARG A 221 14.18 -0.02 7.45
N ILE A 222 14.49 -0.77 6.42
CA ILE A 222 13.59 -1.10 5.30
C ILE A 222 13.36 -2.61 5.30
N LEU A 223 12.09 -3.01 5.30
CA LEU A 223 11.64 -4.38 5.14
C LEU A 223 10.92 -4.54 3.81
N VAL A 224 11.33 -5.52 3.00
CA VAL A 224 10.55 -5.97 1.85
C VAL A 224 9.64 -7.12 2.28
N LEU A 225 8.33 -6.93 2.15
CA LEU A 225 7.31 -7.91 2.48
C LEU A 225 6.61 -8.37 1.20
N GLY A 226 6.80 -9.62 0.81
CA GLY A 226 6.10 -10.21 -0.33
C GLY A 226 4.88 -11.01 0.10
N ALA A 227 3.80 -10.95 -0.68
CA ALA A 227 2.70 -11.90 -0.60
C ALA A 227 2.57 -12.69 -1.90
N THR A 228 2.35 -14.00 -1.79
CA THR A 228 2.09 -14.86 -2.95
C THR A 228 1.03 -15.92 -2.65
N ASN A 229 0.34 -16.35 -3.69
CA ASN A 229 -0.49 -17.56 -3.67
C ASN A 229 0.25 -18.79 -4.22
N ARG A 230 1.41 -18.60 -4.85
CA ARG A 230 2.18 -19.62 -5.58
C ARG A 230 3.66 -19.55 -5.20
N PRO A 231 4.05 -20.03 -4.01
CA PRO A 231 5.43 -19.96 -3.55
C PRO A 231 6.43 -20.72 -4.45
N ASN A 232 5.95 -21.73 -5.19
CA ASN A 232 6.77 -22.52 -6.11
C ASN A 232 7.13 -21.77 -7.40
N ASP A 233 6.40 -20.71 -7.76
CA ASP A 233 6.62 -19.94 -8.98
C ASP A 233 7.70 -18.84 -8.78
N ILE A 234 8.16 -18.63 -7.55
CA ILE A 234 9.12 -17.58 -7.18
C ILE A 234 10.56 -18.06 -7.44
N ASP A 235 11.36 -17.20 -8.09
CA ASP A 235 12.78 -17.44 -8.30
C ASP A 235 13.54 -17.74 -6.98
N SER A 236 14.33 -18.80 -6.96
CA SER A 236 15.23 -19.18 -5.88
C SER A 236 16.11 -18.03 -5.35
N ALA A 237 16.52 -17.11 -6.22
CA ALA A 237 17.32 -15.95 -5.85
C ALA A 237 16.55 -14.99 -4.92
N ILE A 238 15.25 -14.82 -5.14
CA ILE A 238 14.36 -14.01 -4.29
C ILE A 238 14.11 -14.72 -2.98
N LEU A 239 13.84 -16.03 -3.04
CA LEU A 239 13.66 -16.86 -1.86
C LEU A 239 14.86 -16.78 -0.92
N ARG A 240 16.09 -16.69 -1.44
CA ARG A 240 17.31 -16.49 -0.63
C ARG A 240 17.34 -15.16 0.13
N ARG A 241 16.71 -14.12 -0.41
CA ARG A 241 16.60 -12.77 0.18
C ARG A 241 15.44 -12.62 1.15
N MET A 242 14.53 -13.60 1.18
CA MET A 242 13.43 -13.71 2.12
C MET A 242 13.66 -14.88 3.08
N PRO A 243 14.54 -14.72 4.09
CA PRO A 243 14.85 -15.79 5.04
C PRO A 243 13.66 -16.15 5.94
N LYS A 244 12.79 -15.18 6.25
CA LYS A 244 11.58 -15.40 7.04
C LYS A 244 10.40 -15.66 6.11
N ARG A 245 9.81 -16.85 6.21
CA ARG A 245 8.68 -17.26 5.38
C ARG A 245 7.57 -17.79 6.28
N PHE A 246 6.38 -17.24 6.10
CA PHE A 246 5.21 -17.60 6.89
C PHE A 246 4.13 -18.19 5.99
N SER A 247 3.75 -19.42 6.30
CA SER A 247 2.65 -20.12 5.65
C SER A 247 1.33 -19.66 6.28
N VAL A 248 0.48 -19.01 5.50
CA VAL A 248 -0.86 -18.59 5.90
C VAL A 248 -1.86 -19.58 5.30
N GLY A 249 -2.17 -20.62 6.06
CA GLY A 249 -3.05 -21.71 5.63
C GLY A 249 -4.54 -21.37 5.67
N LEU A 250 -5.35 -22.37 5.29
CA LEU A 250 -6.79 -22.34 5.52
C LEU A 250 -7.08 -22.36 7.03
N PRO A 251 -8.13 -21.66 7.49
CA PRO A 251 -8.40 -21.57 8.91
C PRO A 251 -8.96 -22.89 9.46
N ASP A 252 -8.44 -23.29 10.62
CA ASP A 252 -8.96 -24.38 11.45
C ASP A 252 -10.31 -24.02 12.09
N LEU A 253 -10.98 -24.98 12.73
CA LEU A 253 -12.30 -24.77 13.34
C LEU A 253 -12.30 -23.61 14.34
N ASP A 254 -11.33 -23.58 15.25
CA ASP A 254 -11.17 -22.50 16.23
C ASP A 254 -10.88 -21.14 15.57
N GLN A 255 -10.08 -21.16 14.49
CA GLN A 255 -9.73 -19.95 13.74
C GLN A 255 -10.96 -19.41 13.00
N ARG A 256 -11.80 -20.28 12.43
CA ARG A 256 -13.08 -19.90 11.78
C ARG A 256 -14.04 -19.28 12.78
N LEU A 257 -14.17 -19.84 13.99
CA LEU A 257 -14.99 -19.25 15.05
C LEU A 257 -14.52 -17.84 15.41
N LYS A 258 -13.20 -17.64 15.55
CA LYS A 258 -12.62 -16.30 15.78
C LYS A 258 -12.93 -15.33 14.64
N ILE A 259 -12.73 -15.76 13.38
CA ILE A 259 -13.04 -14.94 12.19
C ILE A 259 -14.52 -14.58 12.15
N LEU A 260 -15.42 -15.54 12.38
CA LEU A 260 -16.86 -15.30 12.42
C LEU A 260 -17.24 -14.31 13.52
N THR A 261 -16.64 -14.44 14.71
CA THR A 261 -16.87 -13.52 15.83
C THR A 261 -16.44 -12.10 15.48
N LEU A 262 -15.28 -11.93 14.83
CA LEU A 262 -14.79 -10.62 14.39
C LEU A 262 -15.71 -10.00 13.32
N VAL A 263 -16.09 -10.78 12.30
CA VAL A 263 -16.98 -10.31 11.22
C VAL A 263 -18.37 -9.95 11.75
N THR A 264 -18.92 -10.75 12.66
CA THR A 264 -20.25 -10.50 13.25
C THR A 264 -20.23 -9.34 14.23
N SER A 265 -19.19 -9.18 15.06
CA SER A 265 -19.06 -8.04 15.97
C SER A 265 -18.86 -6.71 15.22
N LEU A 266 -18.21 -6.72 14.05
CA LEU A 266 -18.14 -5.55 13.17
C LEU A 266 -19.51 -5.15 12.61
N HIS A 267 -20.42 -6.11 12.41
CA HIS A 267 -21.76 -5.87 11.85
C HIS A 267 -22.86 -5.66 12.89
N TYR A 268 -22.70 -6.19 14.09
CA TYR A 268 -23.67 -6.09 15.18
C TYR A 268 -23.01 -5.49 16.42
N SER A 269 -23.23 -4.19 16.65
CA SER A 269 -22.86 -3.51 17.90
C SER A 269 -23.67 -4.01 19.13
N SER A 270 -24.52 -5.01 18.95
CA SER A 270 -25.26 -5.73 19.98
C SER A 270 -25.53 -7.14 19.46
N PRO A 271 -25.05 -8.22 20.11
CA PRO A 271 -25.42 -9.57 19.68
C PRO A 271 -26.94 -9.71 19.74
N PRO A 272 -27.60 -10.25 18.70
CA PRO A 272 -29.02 -10.56 18.79
C PRO A 272 -29.21 -11.55 19.95
N SER A 273 -30.00 -11.15 20.93
CA SER A 273 -30.35 -11.93 22.12
C SER A 273 -30.98 -13.26 21.70
N GLY A 274 -30.18 -14.33 21.65
CA GLY A 274 -30.69 -15.68 21.37
C GLY A 274 -29.77 -16.64 20.62
N LEU A 275 -28.65 -16.19 20.03
CA LEU A 275 -27.72 -17.11 19.37
C LEU A 275 -26.73 -17.70 20.38
N THR A 276 -27.08 -18.85 20.97
CA THR A 276 -26.14 -19.67 21.73
C THR A 276 -25.21 -20.44 20.79
N LEU A 277 -23.92 -20.49 21.17
CA LEU A 277 -22.80 -21.13 20.47
C LEU A 277 -23.00 -22.61 20.08
N SER A 278 -24.05 -23.26 20.57
CA SER A 278 -24.42 -24.65 20.24
C SER A 278 -25.09 -24.81 18.87
N GLN A 279 -25.49 -23.72 18.20
CA GLN A 279 -26.28 -23.80 16.95
C GLN A 279 -25.45 -23.55 15.68
N VAL A 280 -24.16 -23.25 15.81
CA VAL A 280 -23.27 -22.91 14.68
C VAL A 280 -22.14 -23.93 14.49
N ALA A 281 -22.10 -24.99 15.32
CA ALA A 281 -21.18 -26.11 15.19
C ALA A 281 -21.75 -27.23 14.29
#